data_AF-A0A955XXD7-F1
#
_entry.id   AF-A0A955XXD7-F1
#
_cell.length_a   1.000
_cell.length_b   1.000
_cell.length_c   1.000
_cell.angle_alpha   90.00
_cell.angle_beta   90.00
_cell.angle_gamma   90.00
#
_symmetry.space_group_name_H-M   'P 1'
#
loop_
_entity.id
_entity.type
_entity.pdbx_description
1 polymer ?
#
loop_
_entity_poly.entity_id
_entity_poly.type
_entity_poly.pdbx_seq_one_letter_code
_entity_poly.pdbx_strand_id
1 'polypeptide(L)'
;MSALRCLGTALVVLLVFFCCPYVALSQSPSGQVVSSRAYALADIGGIHGPLAPILDASVSDEGFGGSIRFASANYWHWLPALEAAGVRFSDTGKPICLGRVCSAFVPFDALGMLETAPGVERVEPAWVPRERPLRDTAEPLGAYVAHAMGPERGLTGAGVIIGDLDSAIDFYHPSFFDDDGGLYDWFDLNHNGVFDVGEPIDYDGNGEASAGEGTSLLKGTGFWWDSVNNYWDNWEESYAVGQDWVYLDLNQNGRRDYGTASGFSEADPAYGEPLFVADDVNRNNRLDAGERFAALGSSKISTAVWGNSIYRRGVNLIESDDATTGGFDRHHGTGVAGILVGGQSGRLSEVGIAPDAELVSLMNEPTPDGDAELLGLAAAQDLGVDIVLHEFSSWTWVALDGSGNFELAMDTARGLGQLQVNPAGNLADSGKHTSVTMSDEPSEMEFDVPATYFGEPIGAVLMTLHWPATNEDVYVELEMPNGQVVELDSARG
;
A
#
# COMPACT_ATOMS: atom_id res chain seq x y z
N MET A 1 -29.96 36.95 -31.03
CA MET A 1 -31.36 37.20 -30.62
C MET A 1 -32.08 35.86 -30.67
N SER A 2 -32.61 35.24 -29.63
CA SER A 2 -32.82 35.58 -28.22
C SER A 2 -33.08 34.23 -27.56
N ALA A 3 -32.25 33.77 -26.63
CA ALA A 3 -32.52 33.80 -25.19
C ALA A 3 -33.93 33.31 -24.77
N LEU A 4 -33.99 32.21 -24.04
CA LEU A 4 -34.82 32.12 -22.84
C LEU A 4 -34.16 31.22 -21.78
N ARG A 5 -34.23 31.70 -20.53
CA ARG A 5 -33.52 31.23 -19.34
C ARG A 5 -34.36 30.24 -18.51
N CYS A 6 -33.63 29.38 -17.81
CA CYS A 6 -33.80 28.83 -16.45
C CYS A 6 -35.17 28.64 -15.79
N LEU A 7 -35.36 27.42 -15.28
CA LEU A 7 -35.78 27.05 -13.91
C LEU A 7 -35.12 25.68 -13.66
N GLY A 8 -34.20 25.46 -12.74
CA GLY A 8 -34.33 25.64 -11.30
C GLY A 8 -34.84 24.34 -10.68
N THR A 9 -33.95 23.46 -10.24
CA THR A 9 -34.32 22.34 -9.35
C THR A 9 -33.21 22.14 -8.33
N ALA A 10 -33.57 22.40 -7.07
CA ALA A 10 -32.73 22.23 -5.91
C ALA A 10 -32.56 20.74 -5.59
N LEU A 11 -31.32 20.31 -5.40
CA LEU A 11 -31.03 19.03 -4.79
C LEU A 11 -31.13 19.21 -3.27
N VAL A 12 -32.19 18.66 -2.69
CA VAL A 12 -32.34 18.51 -1.23
C VAL A 12 -31.63 17.20 -0.87
N VAL A 13 -30.44 17.30 -0.27
CA VAL A 13 -29.77 16.15 0.36
C VAL A 13 -30.33 16.02 1.78
N LEU A 14 -31.13 14.99 2.00
CA LEU A 14 -31.65 14.59 3.30
C LEU A 14 -30.67 13.55 3.89
N LEU A 15 -29.80 13.96 4.80
CA LEU A 15 -28.99 13.04 5.61
C LEU A 15 -29.78 12.69 6.88
N VAL A 16 -30.29 11.46 6.94
CA VAL A 16 -30.86 10.88 8.16
C VAL A 16 -29.80 9.95 8.74
N PHE A 17 -29.15 10.38 9.82
CA PHE A 17 -28.26 9.57 10.66
C PHE A 17 -29.04 9.03 11.86
N PHE A 18 -29.05 7.71 12.02
CA PHE A 18 -29.20 6.95 13.27
C PHE A 18 -28.51 5.59 13.00
N CYS A 19 -27.51 5.09 13.73
CA CYS A 19 -27.09 5.30 15.11
C CYS A 19 -25.55 5.39 15.23
N CYS A 20 -25.06 6.35 16.02
CA CYS A 20 -23.70 6.44 16.57
C CYS A 20 -23.65 5.67 17.92
N PRO A 21 -22.49 5.46 18.59
CA PRO A 21 -21.23 6.21 18.49
C PRO A 21 -20.00 5.30 18.23
N TYR A 22 -19.03 5.65 17.39
CA TYR A 22 -18.16 6.82 17.51
C TYR A 22 -17.83 7.35 16.11
N VAL A 23 -18.28 8.56 15.80
CA VAL A 23 -17.75 9.34 14.68
C VAL A 23 -17.03 10.52 15.30
N ALA A 24 -15.70 10.44 15.38
CA ALA A 24 -14.87 11.60 15.70
C ALA A 24 -14.76 12.46 14.43
N LEU A 25 -15.84 13.19 14.09
CA LEU A 25 -15.80 14.24 13.08
C LEU A 25 -14.98 15.41 13.63
N SER A 26 -13.67 15.32 13.47
CA SER A 26 -12.73 16.41 13.71
C SER A 26 -12.80 17.38 12.53
N GLN A 27 -13.87 18.16 12.40
CA GLN A 27 -13.77 19.44 11.70
C GLN A 27 -13.07 20.40 12.64
N SER A 28 -11.79 20.68 12.43
CA SER A 28 -11.12 21.77 13.15
C SER A 28 -11.63 23.09 12.56
N PRO A 29 -12.38 23.92 13.32
CA PRO A 29 -12.57 25.30 12.91
C PRO A 29 -11.18 25.91 12.76
N SER A 30 -10.96 26.72 11.72
CA SER A 30 -9.66 27.32 11.37
C SER A 30 -9.14 28.37 12.37
N GLY A 31 -9.37 28.18 13.67
CA GLY A 31 -9.00 29.10 14.75
C GLY A 31 -8.92 28.50 16.16
N GLN A 32 -9.01 27.18 16.34
CA GLN A 32 -8.75 26.54 17.65
C GLN A 32 -7.25 26.38 17.90
N VAL A 33 -6.82 26.67 19.13
CA VAL A 33 -5.42 26.58 19.56
C VAL A 33 -5.03 25.10 19.66
N VAL A 34 -5.80 24.27 20.35
CA VAL A 34 -5.64 22.82 20.37
C VAL A 34 -6.49 22.21 19.27
N SER A 35 -5.88 21.39 18.41
CA SER A 35 -6.63 20.72 17.35
C SER A 35 -7.69 19.77 17.92
N SER A 36 -8.82 19.66 17.22
CA SER A 36 -9.89 18.70 17.53
C SER A 36 -9.39 17.25 17.60
N ARG A 37 -8.30 16.91 16.90
CA ARG A 37 -7.64 15.61 16.98
C ARG A 37 -7.00 15.34 18.34
N ALA A 38 -6.36 16.35 18.94
CA ALA A 38 -5.78 16.21 20.27
C ALA A 38 -6.85 15.94 21.34
N TYR A 39 -8.00 16.61 21.25
CA TYR A 39 -9.13 16.32 22.13
C TYR A 39 -9.75 14.94 21.86
N ALA A 40 -9.86 14.54 20.59
CA ALA A 40 -10.33 13.20 20.25
C ALA A 40 -9.44 12.11 20.86
N LEU A 41 -8.10 12.28 20.84
CA LEU A 41 -7.16 11.36 21.48
C LEU A 41 -7.29 11.35 23.02
N ALA A 42 -7.59 12.49 23.64
CA ALA A 42 -7.80 12.59 25.08
C ALA A 42 -9.11 11.93 25.54
N ASP A 43 -10.21 12.17 24.80
CA ASP A 43 -11.55 11.68 25.14
C ASP A 43 -11.69 10.16 25.03
N ILE A 44 -10.86 9.52 24.21
CA ILE A 44 -10.85 8.07 24.02
C ILE A 44 -9.88 7.34 24.96
N GLY A 45 -9.09 8.06 25.76
CA GLY A 45 -8.22 7.47 26.79
C GLY A 45 -6.93 6.84 26.26
N GLY A 46 -6.33 7.39 25.20
CA GLY A 46 -5.03 6.90 24.69
C GLY A 46 -5.10 5.47 24.14
N ILE A 47 -4.10 4.65 24.49
CA ILE A 47 -3.89 3.28 23.95
C ILE A 47 -4.83 2.23 24.57
N HIS A 48 -5.75 2.63 25.44
CA HIS A 48 -6.82 1.77 25.95
C HIS A 48 -8.20 2.10 25.35
N GLY A 49 -8.25 3.06 24.42
CA GLY A 49 -9.46 3.45 23.71
C GLY A 49 -9.83 2.56 22.53
N PRO A 50 -11.03 2.73 21.95
CA PRO A 50 -11.47 2.00 20.75
C PRO A 50 -10.60 2.24 19.51
N LEU A 51 -9.72 3.25 19.52
CA LEU A 51 -8.74 3.49 18.45
C LEU A 51 -7.36 2.92 18.76
N ALA A 52 -7.14 2.28 19.91
CA ALA A 52 -5.85 1.68 20.27
C ALA A 52 -5.20 0.85 19.14
N PRO A 53 -5.95 0.02 18.37
CA PRO A 53 -5.37 -0.77 17.29
C PRO A 53 -4.84 0.03 16.09
N ILE A 54 -5.07 1.35 16.07
CA ILE A 54 -4.65 2.26 14.98
C ILE A 54 -3.74 3.40 15.46
N LEU A 55 -3.40 3.45 16.75
CA LEU A 55 -2.46 4.43 17.30
C LEU A 55 -1.00 3.97 17.11
N ASP A 56 -0.12 4.87 16.69
CA ASP A 56 1.32 4.60 16.64
C ASP A 56 2.04 5.02 17.94
N ALA A 57 3.35 4.80 18.01
CA ALA A 57 4.18 5.11 19.18
C ALA A 57 4.19 6.61 19.57
N SER A 58 3.60 7.50 18.76
CA SER A 58 3.40 8.90 19.12
C SER A 58 2.18 9.12 20.03
N VAL A 59 1.43 8.10 20.43
CA VAL A 59 0.33 8.22 21.41
C VAL A 59 0.50 7.22 22.55
N SER A 60 0.19 7.65 23.77
CA SER A 60 0.25 6.85 25.01
C SER A 60 -0.95 7.19 25.90
N ASP A 61 -1.10 6.49 27.03
CA ASP A 61 -2.13 6.82 28.03
C ASP A 61 -1.95 8.20 28.66
N GLU A 62 -0.71 8.70 28.70
CA GLU A 62 -0.39 9.98 29.33
C GLU A 62 -0.61 11.18 28.38
N GLY A 63 -0.59 10.95 27.07
CA GLY A 63 -0.61 12.01 26.07
C GLY A 63 -0.03 11.58 24.73
N PHE A 64 0.33 12.56 23.89
CA PHE A 64 0.80 12.33 22.53
C PHE A 64 2.06 13.15 22.19
N GLY A 65 2.91 12.60 21.34
CA GLY A 65 3.91 13.31 20.57
C GLY A 65 3.25 14.16 19.49
N GLY A 66 3.74 15.38 19.32
CA GLY A 66 3.18 16.34 18.38
C GLY A 66 4.01 17.60 18.25
N SER A 67 3.36 18.65 17.77
CA SER A 67 3.98 19.95 17.58
C SER A 67 3.19 21.07 18.25
N ILE A 68 3.93 22.06 18.76
CA ILE A 68 3.39 23.30 19.32
C ILE A 68 3.91 24.45 18.46
N ARG A 69 3.00 25.19 17.83
CA ARG A 69 3.30 26.46 17.17
C ARG A 69 3.07 27.61 18.14
N PHE A 70 4.09 28.43 18.33
CA PHE A 70 4.05 29.60 19.20
C PHE A 70 3.72 30.87 18.43
N ALA A 71 3.03 31.82 19.08
CA ALA A 71 2.65 33.11 18.51
C ALA A 71 3.85 33.98 18.11
N SER A 72 5.05 33.73 18.63
CA SER A 72 6.27 34.47 18.28
C SER A 72 7.54 33.60 18.36
N ALA A 73 8.62 34.06 17.71
CA ALA A 73 9.93 33.42 17.80
C ALA A 73 10.56 33.52 19.20
N ASN A 74 10.04 34.39 20.07
CA ASN A 74 10.50 34.55 21.44
C ASN A 74 9.88 33.51 22.39
N TYR A 75 9.53 32.32 21.93
CA TYR A 75 8.73 31.34 22.68
C TYR A 75 9.40 30.80 23.96
N TRP A 76 10.73 30.94 24.08
CA TRP A 76 11.52 30.36 25.18
C TRP A 76 11.06 30.74 26.60
N HIS A 77 10.39 31.89 26.77
CA HIS A 77 9.86 32.29 28.08
C HIS A 77 8.63 31.47 28.52
N TRP A 78 7.95 30.79 27.59
CA TRP A 78 6.82 29.91 27.89
C TRP A 78 7.26 28.49 28.24
N LEU A 79 8.43 28.04 27.78
CA LEU A 79 8.89 26.66 27.97
C LEU A 79 8.84 26.22 29.43
N PRO A 80 9.35 26.99 30.42
CA PRO A 80 9.30 26.54 31.82
C PRO A 80 7.88 26.37 32.36
N ALA A 81 6.93 27.19 31.91
CA ALA A 81 5.53 27.09 32.33
C ALA A 81 4.84 25.87 31.69
N LEU A 82 5.19 25.55 30.45
CA LEU A 82 4.69 24.37 29.74
C LEU A 82 5.31 23.08 30.29
N GLU A 83 6.59 23.08 30.61
CA GLU A 83 7.29 21.97 31.27
C GLU A 83 6.74 21.72 32.68
N ALA A 84 6.40 22.78 33.42
CA ALA A 84 5.70 22.65 34.71
C ALA A 84 4.29 22.05 34.59
N ALA A 85 3.67 22.15 33.41
CA ALA A 85 2.41 21.47 33.07
C ALA A 85 2.62 20.07 32.48
N GLY A 86 3.86 19.57 32.44
CA GLY A 86 4.22 18.22 31.98
C GLY A 86 4.54 18.11 30.49
N VAL A 87 4.52 19.21 29.72
CA VAL A 87 4.92 19.18 28.30
C VAL A 87 6.43 18.93 28.20
N ARG A 88 6.83 17.93 27.40
CA ARG A 88 8.25 17.55 27.24
C ARG A 88 8.73 17.87 25.83
N PHE A 89 9.70 18.78 25.70
CA PHE A 89 10.21 19.20 24.38
C PHE A 89 11.40 18.39 23.88
N SER A 90 12.10 17.68 24.78
CA SER A 90 13.27 16.83 24.47
C SER A 90 13.75 16.10 25.71
N ASP A 91 14.13 14.82 25.56
CA ASP A 91 14.76 14.04 26.62
C ASP A 91 16.23 14.45 26.86
N THR A 92 16.81 15.21 25.93
CA THR A 92 18.21 15.69 25.99
C THR A 92 18.35 17.12 26.51
N GLY A 93 17.25 17.74 26.95
CA GLY A 93 17.23 19.07 27.59
C GLY A 93 17.28 20.26 26.62
N LYS A 94 17.32 20.03 25.30
CA LYS A 94 17.18 21.09 24.29
C LYS A 94 15.99 20.81 23.36
N PRO A 95 14.98 21.69 23.32
CA PRO A 95 13.84 21.57 22.40
C PRO A 95 14.28 21.46 20.93
N ILE A 96 13.64 20.57 20.18
CA ILE A 96 13.77 20.49 18.72
C ILE A 96 12.73 21.45 18.12
N CYS A 97 13.20 22.59 17.61
CA CYS A 97 12.32 23.62 17.04
C CYS A 97 12.82 24.12 15.69
N LEU A 98 11.89 24.30 14.75
CA LEU A 98 12.11 24.98 13.48
C LEU A 98 11.30 26.29 13.49
N GLY A 99 12.00 27.42 13.62
CA GLY A 99 11.35 28.72 13.76
C GLY A 99 10.47 28.79 15.02
N ARG A 100 9.15 28.94 14.83
CA ARG A 100 8.14 29.03 15.91
C ARG A 100 7.44 27.72 16.22
N VAL A 101 7.84 26.62 15.58
CA VAL A 101 7.22 25.31 15.77
C VAL A 101 8.22 24.43 16.50
N CYS A 102 7.81 23.86 17.62
CA CYS A 102 8.61 22.94 18.41
C CYS A 102 7.94 21.58 18.48
N SER A 103 8.73 20.52 18.38
CA SER A 103 8.30 19.16 18.71
C SER A 103 8.14 19.05 20.22
N ALA A 104 7.08 18.36 20.67
CA ALA A 104 6.85 18.09 22.08
C ALA A 104 5.99 16.85 22.29
N PHE A 105 6.17 16.19 23.42
CA PHE A 105 5.15 15.35 24.02
C PHE A 105 4.20 16.22 24.85
N VAL A 106 2.91 16.10 24.60
CA VAL A 106 1.83 16.86 25.22
C VAL A 106 0.96 15.92 26.05
N PRO A 107 0.98 16.05 27.38
CA PRO A 107 0.07 15.31 28.23
C PRO A 107 -1.39 15.70 27.98
N PHE A 108 -2.32 14.75 28.09
CA PHE A 108 -3.75 15.05 27.94
C PHE A 108 -4.24 16.08 28.97
N ASP A 109 -3.71 16.03 30.20
CA ASP A 109 -4.01 16.99 31.26
C ASP A 109 -3.53 18.42 30.95
N ALA A 110 -2.58 18.59 30.04
CA ALA A 110 -2.05 19.90 29.65
C ALA A 110 -2.92 20.62 28.61
N LEU A 111 -3.89 19.93 27.97
CA LEU A 111 -4.67 20.48 26.86
C LEU A 111 -5.46 21.74 27.26
N GLY A 112 -6.09 21.75 28.43
CA GLY A 112 -6.84 22.92 28.90
C GLY A 112 -5.96 24.17 29.15
N MET A 113 -4.73 23.96 29.60
CA MET A 113 -3.76 25.04 29.80
C MET A 113 -3.23 25.55 28.45
N LEU A 114 -2.91 24.64 27.53
CA LEU A 114 -2.42 24.97 26.19
C LEU A 114 -3.44 25.77 25.37
N GLU A 115 -4.73 25.45 25.49
CA GLU A 115 -5.82 26.18 24.81
C GLU A 115 -5.88 27.65 25.21
N THR A 116 -5.47 27.98 26.44
CA THR A 116 -5.55 29.34 27.00
C THR A 116 -4.20 30.04 27.12
N ALA A 117 -3.10 29.36 26.78
CA ALA A 117 -1.76 29.89 26.91
C ALA A 117 -1.51 31.02 25.88
N PRO A 118 -1.24 32.27 26.31
CA PRO A 118 -1.11 33.42 25.39
C PRO A 118 0.03 33.28 24.37
N GLY A 119 0.99 32.42 24.66
CA GLY A 119 2.13 32.13 23.79
C GLY A 119 1.89 31.06 22.74
N VAL A 120 0.83 30.26 22.86
CA VAL A 120 0.56 29.09 22.02
C VAL A 120 -0.49 29.46 20.98
N GLU A 121 -0.16 29.20 19.72
CA GLU A 121 -1.03 29.49 18.57
C GLU A 121 -1.70 28.22 18.06
N ARG A 122 -0.99 27.08 18.09
CA ARG A 122 -1.50 25.81 17.62
C ARG A 122 -0.83 24.63 18.35
N VAL A 123 -1.60 23.58 18.65
CA VAL A 123 -1.12 22.27 19.11
C VAL A 123 -1.73 21.18 18.23
N GLU A 124 -0.88 20.37 17.62
CA GLU A 124 -1.29 19.26 16.75
C GLU A 124 -0.58 17.97 17.14
N PRO A 125 -1.31 16.85 17.25
CA PRO A 125 -0.68 15.55 17.37
C PRO A 125 0.09 15.22 16.09
N ALA A 126 1.21 14.51 16.23
CA ALA A 126 1.94 13.94 15.10
C ALA A 126 1.15 12.80 14.48
N TRP A 127 0.46 12.02 15.32
CA TRP A 127 -0.44 10.99 14.87
C TRP A 127 -1.58 11.55 14.01
N VAL A 128 -1.76 10.92 12.86
CA VAL A 128 -2.92 11.09 11.98
C VAL A 128 -3.47 9.70 11.71
N PRO A 129 -4.80 9.53 11.56
CA PRO A 129 -5.35 8.25 11.11
C PRO A 129 -4.67 7.89 9.78
N ARG A 130 -3.96 6.76 9.77
CA ARG A 130 -3.43 6.16 8.55
C ARG A 130 -4.43 5.09 8.15
N GLU A 131 -5.04 5.25 6.99
CA GLU A 131 -6.01 4.27 6.49
C GLU A 131 -5.27 3.14 5.77
N ARG A 132 -5.85 1.95 5.68
CA ARG A 132 -5.20 0.80 5.03
C ARG A 132 -5.76 0.73 3.61
N PRO A 133 -4.99 1.06 2.56
CA PRO A 133 -5.55 1.30 1.23
C PRO A 133 -6.39 0.14 0.69
N LEU A 134 -6.00 -1.10 1.00
CA LEU A 134 -6.77 -2.28 0.60
C LEU A 134 -8.13 -2.34 1.29
N ARG A 135 -8.21 -2.09 2.60
CA ARG A 135 -9.47 -2.00 3.35
C ARG A 135 -10.37 -0.88 2.85
N ASP A 136 -9.81 0.29 2.61
CA ASP A 136 -10.55 1.47 2.13
C ASP A 136 -11.07 1.28 0.70
N THR A 137 -10.45 0.39 -0.07
CA THR A 137 -10.88 0.03 -1.41
C THR A 137 -11.88 -1.13 -1.39
N ALA A 138 -11.62 -2.16 -0.60
CA ALA A 138 -12.43 -3.38 -0.51
C ALA A 138 -13.84 -3.11 0.03
N GLU A 139 -13.99 -2.20 0.99
CA GLU A 139 -15.29 -1.82 1.54
C GLU A 139 -16.23 -1.17 0.50
N PRO A 140 -15.87 -0.07 -0.18
CA PRO A 140 -16.72 0.55 -1.20
C PRO A 140 -16.92 -0.34 -2.44
N LEU A 141 -15.99 -1.23 -2.78
CA LEU A 141 -16.20 -2.25 -3.82
C LEU A 141 -17.21 -3.33 -3.39
N GLY A 142 -17.50 -3.45 -2.10
CA GLY A 142 -18.34 -4.50 -1.55
C GLY A 142 -17.67 -5.88 -1.58
N ALA A 143 -16.34 -5.94 -1.66
CA ALA A 143 -15.59 -7.18 -1.80
C ALA A 143 -15.87 -8.15 -0.63
N TYR A 144 -15.78 -7.65 0.61
CA TYR A 144 -16.08 -8.46 1.80
C TYR A 144 -17.51 -9.03 1.81
N VAL A 145 -18.48 -8.25 1.33
CA VAL A 145 -19.87 -8.70 1.21
C VAL A 145 -19.99 -9.78 0.14
N ALA A 146 -19.29 -9.63 -0.98
CA ALA A 146 -19.27 -10.59 -2.08
C ALA A 146 -18.62 -11.92 -1.67
N HIS A 147 -17.50 -11.88 -0.94
CA HIS A 147 -16.84 -13.07 -0.39
C HIS A 147 -17.75 -13.81 0.61
N ALA A 148 -18.48 -13.06 1.45
CA ALA A 148 -19.33 -13.61 2.50
C ALA A 148 -20.69 -14.16 2.02
N MET A 149 -21.00 -14.17 0.73
CA MET A 149 -22.33 -14.57 0.20
C MET A 149 -22.67 -16.07 0.33
N GLY A 150 -21.96 -16.84 1.16
CA GLY A 150 -22.16 -18.28 1.35
C GLY A 150 -21.58 -19.10 0.19
N PRO A 151 -21.37 -20.41 0.37
CA PRO A 151 -20.55 -21.21 -0.55
C PRO A 151 -21.12 -21.32 -1.98
N GLU A 152 -22.42 -21.08 -2.19
CA GLU A 152 -23.04 -21.10 -3.53
C GLU A 152 -22.92 -19.78 -4.28
N ARG A 153 -22.61 -18.67 -3.59
CA ARG A 153 -22.62 -17.32 -4.16
C ARG A 153 -21.41 -16.47 -3.80
N GLY A 154 -20.51 -16.99 -2.96
CA GLY A 154 -19.24 -16.36 -2.65
C GLY A 154 -18.50 -16.08 -3.95
N LEU A 155 -18.26 -14.79 -4.22
CA LEU A 155 -17.56 -14.36 -5.42
C LEU A 155 -16.12 -14.05 -5.03
N THR A 156 -15.25 -15.05 -5.11
CA THR A 156 -13.84 -14.95 -4.69
C THR A 156 -12.87 -14.91 -5.86
N GLY A 157 -13.36 -14.99 -7.10
CA GLY A 157 -12.52 -15.07 -8.30
C GLY A 157 -12.07 -16.48 -8.67
N ALA A 158 -12.51 -17.51 -7.93
CA ALA A 158 -12.21 -18.90 -8.25
C ALA A 158 -12.49 -19.25 -9.72
N GLY A 159 -11.48 -19.78 -10.40
CA GLY A 159 -11.54 -20.14 -11.83
C GLY A 159 -11.26 -19.00 -12.80
N VAL A 160 -10.88 -17.82 -12.30
CA VAL A 160 -10.34 -16.69 -13.10
C VAL A 160 -8.82 -16.71 -13.00
N ILE A 161 -8.14 -16.50 -14.13
CA ILE A 161 -6.69 -16.32 -14.21
C ILE A 161 -6.38 -14.83 -14.45
N ILE A 162 -5.67 -14.21 -13.52
CA ILE A 162 -5.25 -12.81 -13.60
C ILE A 162 -3.75 -12.77 -13.92
N GLY A 163 -3.38 -12.08 -14.99
CA GLY A 163 -2.01 -11.73 -15.33
C GLY A 163 -1.69 -10.35 -14.77
N ASP A 164 -0.65 -10.27 -13.95
CA ASP A 164 -0.14 -9.04 -13.39
C ASP A 164 1.14 -8.65 -14.15
N LEU A 165 1.02 -7.69 -15.07
CA LEU A 165 2.14 -7.17 -15.86
C LEU A 165 2.73 -5.96 -15.15
N ASP A 166 3.69 -6.24 -14.27
CA ASP A 166 4.30 -5.31 -13.32
C ASP A 166 5.78 -5.69 -13.10
N SER A 167 6.41 -5.14 -12.08
CA SER A 167 7.66 -5.63 -11.52
C SER A 167 7.49 -7.04 -10.94
N ALA A 168 8.61 -7.63 -10.49
CA ALA A 168 8.57 -8.93 -9.85
C ALA A 168 7.75 -8.93 -8.54
N ILE A 169 7.24 -10.09 -8.14
CA ILE A 169 6.47 -10.29 -6.91
C ILE A 169 7.34 -11.02 -5.87
N ASP A 170 7.16 -10.75 -4.57
CA ASP A 170 7.66 -11.61 -3.51
C ASP A 170 6.82 -12.89 -3.44
N PHE A 171 7.27 -13.93 -4.14
CA PHE A 171 6.60 -15.23 -4.21
C PHE A 171 6.50 -15.97 -2.86
N TYR A 172 7.24 -15.54 -1.84
CA TYR A 172 7.24 -16.14 -0.51
C TYR A 172 6.34 -15.40 0.47
N HIS A 173 5.71 -14.30 0.06
CA HIS A 173 4.85 -13.53 0.93
C HIS A 173 3.66 -14.38 1.41
N PRO A 174 3.40 -14.48 2.73
CA PRO A 174 2.34 -15.32 3.30
C PRO A 174 0.94 -15.12 2.70
N SER A 175 0.64 -13.90 2.25
CA SER A 175 -0.65 -13.57 1.62
C SER A 175 -0.88 -14.27 0.28
N PHE A 176 0.16 -14.82 -0.36
CA PHE A 176 0.06 -15.49 -1.65
C PHE A 176 0.02 -17.02 -1.55
N PHE A 177 -0.37 -17.54 -0.39
CA PHE A 177 -0.64 -18.97 -0.20
C PHE A 177 -2.09 -19.19 0.21
N ASP A 178 -2.68 -20.29 -0.22
CA ASP A 178 -3.99 -20.73 0.24
C ASP A 178 -3.89 -21.36 1.63
N ASP A 179 -4.97 -21.36 2.41
CA ASP A 179 -5.08 -22.01 3.72
C ASP A 179 -5.44 -23.50 3.62
N ASP A 180 -5.00 -24.16 2.55
CA ASP A 180 -5.34 -25.54 2.20
C ASP A 180 -4.41 -26.60 2.82
N GLY A 181 -3.45 -26.17 3.65
CA GLY A 181 -2.50 -27.04 4.34
C GLY A 181 -3.10 -27.86 5.49
N GLY A 182 -4.36 -27.61 5.87
CA GLY A 182 -5.08 -28.32 6.92
C GLY A 182 -5.30 -27.50 8.20
N LEU A 183 -6.11 -28.03 9.11
CA LEU A 183 -6.41 -27.42 10.40
C LEU A 183 -5.68 -28.15 11.53
N TYR A 184 -5.08 -27.37 12.43
CA TYR A 184 -4.22 -27.87 13.49
C TYR A 184 -4.65 -27.31 14.84
N ASP A 185 -4.68 -28.21 15.84
CA ASP A 185 -4.88 -27.83 17.24
C ASP A 185 -3.58 -27.23 17.80
N TRP A 186 -3.71 -26.46 18.88
CA TRP A 186 -2.57 -25.89 19.61
C TRP A 186 -2.75 -26.12 21.11
N PHE A 187 -1.64 -26.02 21.85
CA PHE A 187 -1.63 -26.32 23.28
C PHE A 187 -1.61 -25.04 24.12
N ASP A 188 -2.70 -24.81 24.86
CA ASP A 188 -2.77 -23.82 25.95
C ASP A 188 -2.02 -24.35 27.19
N LEU A 189 -0.69 -24.20 27.17
CA LEU A 189 0.20 -24.72 28.21
C LEU A 189 0.14 -23.89 29.49
N ASN A 190 -0.19 -22.61 29.37
CA ASN A 190 -0.25 -21.70 30.51
C ASN A 190 -1.66 -21.60 31.14
N HIS A 191 -2.66 -22.18 30.49
CA HIS A 191 -4.06 -22.27 30.91
C HIS A 191 -4.77 -20.92 31.04
N ASN A 192 -4.42 -19.93 30.20
CA ASN A 192 -5.07 -18.62 30.18
C ASN A 192 -6.26 -18.58 29.19
N GLY A 193 -6.45 -19.63 28.37
CA GLY A 193 -7.54 -19.76 27.42
C GLY A 193 -7.37 -19.01 26.11
N VAL A 194 -6.20 -18.42 25.83
CA VAL A 194 -5.89 -17.68 24.59
C VAL A 194 -4.50 -18.05 24.09
N PHE A 195 -4.31 -18.10 22.77
CA PHE A 195 -3.01 -18.42 22.21
C PHE A 195 -1.95 -17.34 22.52
N ASP A 196 -0.82 -17.77 23.06
CA ASP A 196 0.40 -16.97 23.21
C ASP A 196 1.51 -17.47 22.28
N VAL A 197 2.26 -16.53 21.68
CA VAL A 197 3.41 -16.89 20.84
C VAL A 197 4.42 -17.70 21.64
N GLY A 198 4.87 -18.82 21.07
CA GLY A 198 5.72 -19.82 21.71
C GLY A 198 4.93 -21.05 22.16
N GLU A 199 3.60 -20.98 22.24
CA GLU A 199 2.78 -22.15 22.49
C GLU A 199 2.80 -23.11 21.29
N PRO A 200 2.91 -24.42 21.51
CA PRO A 200 3.08 -25.35 20.40
C PRO A 200 1.80 -25.60 19.60
N ILE A 201 1.96 -25.84 18.29
CA ILE A 201 0.91 -26.36 17.40
C ILE A 201 1.12 -27.87 17.27
N ASP A 202 0.08 -28.70 17.44
CA ASP A 202 0.13 -30.17 17.26
C ASP A 202 0.27 -30.53 15.77
N TYR A 203 1.45 -30.29 15.23
CA TYR A 203 1.74 -30.36 13.81
C TYR A 203 1.89 -31.80 13.34
N ASP A 204 2.43 -32.68 14.17
CA ASP A 204 2.53 -34.11 13.85
C ASP A 204 1.27 -34.92 14.20
N GLY A 205 0.31 -34.30 14.89
CA GLY A 205 -0.99 -34.86 15.24
C GLY A 205 -0.92 -35.97 16.28
N ASN A 206 0.13 -36.00 17.09
CA ASN A 206 0.32 -37.03 18.12
C ASN A 206 -0.38 -36.68 19.45
N GLY A 207 -0.86 -35.45 19.62
CA GLY A 207 -1.55 -34.97 20.82
C GLY A 207 -0.63 -34.64 22.01
N GLU A 208 0.67 -34.52 21.79
CA GLU A 208 1.72 -34.20 22.76
C GLU A 208 2.64 -33.08 22.23
N ALA A 209 2.74 -31.98 22.98
CA ALA A 209 3.65 -30.89 22.65
C ALA A 209 5.11 -31.35 22.53
N SER A 210 5.75 -31.07 21.40
CA SER A 210 7.13 -31.45 21.11
C SER A 210 8.04 -30.25 20.81
N ALA A 211 9.36 -30.46 20.84
CA ALA A 211 10.35 -29.39 20.69
C ALA A 211 10.40 -28.76 19.28
N GLY A 212 9.82 -29.41 18.27
CA GLY A 212 9.76 -28.90 16.88
C GLY A 212 8.46 -28.16 16.56
N GLU A 213 7.57 -28.02 17.53
CA GLU A 213 6.23 -27.44 17.36
C GLU A 213 6.11 -26.05 17.98
N GLY A 214 7.20 -25.54 18.56
CA GLY A 214 7.26 -24.20 19.12
C GLY A 214 7.00 -23.16 18.03
N THR A 215 6.09 -22.23 18.32
CA THR A 215 5.67 -21.20 17.39
C THR A 215 6.52 -19.94 17.50
N SER A 216 6.71 -19.27 16.37
CA SER A 216 7.29 -17.94 16.26
C SER A 216 6.37 -17.03 15.45
N LEU A 217 6.49 -15.73 15.69
CA LEU A 217 5.63 -14.71 15.11
C LEU A 217 6.25 -14.12 13.84
N LEU A 218 5.48 -14.10 12.77
CA LEU A 218 5.79 -13.33 11.56
C LEU A 218 4.78 -12.17 11.47
N LYS A 219 5.23 -10.97 11.80
CA LYS A 219 4.39 -9.76 11.87
C LYS A 219 3.95 -9.31 10.48
N GLY A 220 2.67 -8.96 10.34
CA GLY A 220 2.18 -8.16 9.23
C GLY A 220 2.55 -6.70 9.43
N THR A 221 3.64 -6.26 8.80
CA THR A 221 4.09 -4.87 8.91
C THR A 221 3.54 -4.02 7.77
N GLY A 222 3.00 -2.86 8.11
CA GLY A 222 2.63 -1.85 7.12
C GLY A 222 3.89 -1.16 6.61
N PHE A 223 4.09 -1.12 5.30
CA PHE A 223 5.17 -0.36 4.68
C PHE A 223 4.62 0.90 4.03
N TRP A 224 5.12 2.05 4.45
CA TRP A 224 4.77 3.35 3.89
C TRP A 224 5.93 3.92 3.10
N TRP A 225 5.71 4.09 1.80
CA TRP A 225 6.63 4.80 0.92
C TRP A 225 6.24 6.28 0.86
N ASP A 226 6.98 7.13 1.56
CA ASP A 226 7.01 8.57 1.31
C ASP A 226 8.37 8.95 0.71
N SER A 227 8.32 9.83 -0.28
CA SER A 227 9.42 10.56 -0.92
C SER A 227 10.51 11.11 0.02
N VAL A 228 10.25 11.21 1.34
CA VAL A 228 11.19 11.72 2.35
C VAL A 228 11.48 10.70 3.47
N ASN A 229 10.57 9.78 3.80
CA ASN A 229 10.75 8.82 4.90
C ASN A 229 10.07 7.48 4.59
N ASN A 230 10.83 6.39 4.69
CA ASN A 230 10.27 5.05 4.76
C ASN A 230 10.00 4.70 6.22
N TYR A 231 8.75 4.38 6.56
CA TYR A 231 8.39 3.96 7.91
C TYR A 231 7.68 2.62 7.89
N TRP A 232 8.07 1.77 8.83
CA TRP A 232 7.45 0.48 9.09
C TRP A 232 6.53 0.64 10.28
N ASP A 233 5.23 0.46 10.06
CA ASP A 233 4.29 0.40 11.18
C ASP A 233 4.47 -0.97 11.87
N ASN A 234 5.26 -0.96 12.94
CA ASN A 234 5.37 -2.08 13.86
C ASN A 234 4.28 -1.94 14.92
N TRP A 235 3.12 -2.51 14.63
CA TRP A 235 2.04 -2.70 15.61
C TRP A 235 2.51 -3.68 16.70
N GLU A 236 1.94 -3.53 17.90
CA GLU A 236 2.21 -4.23 19.18
C GLU A 236 3.08 -5.51 19.14
N GLU A 237 3.93 -5.72 20.15
CA GLU A 237 4.77 -6.94 20.26
C GLU A 237 3.96 -8.26 20.30
N SER A 238 2.66 -8.17 20.63
CA SER A 238 1.71 -9.29 20.71
C SER A 238 1.24 -9.77 19.33
N TYR A 239 0.76 -11.01 19.28
CA TYR A 239 0.12 -11.60 18.11
C TYR A 239 -1.23 -10.92 17.83
N ALA A 240 -1.39 -10.37 16.62
CA ALA A 240 -2.63 -9.78 16.15
C ALA A 240 -3.37 -10.73 15.19
N VAL A 241 -4.45 -11.35 15.69
CA VAL A 241 -5.32 -12.21 14.89
C VAL A 241 -5.88 -11.45 13.68
N GLY A 242 -5.82 -12.10 12.52
CA GLY A 242 -6.25 -11.54 11.25
C GLY A 242 -5.28 -10.56 10.60
N GLN A 243 -4.09 -10.36 11.17
CA GLN A 243 -3.04 -9.51 10.58
C GLN A 243 -1.69 -10.22 10.52
N ASP A 244 -1.34 -10.94 11.59
CA ASP A 244 -0.06 -11.63 11.72
C ASP A 244 -0.16 -13.10 11.31
N TRP A 245 0.99 -13.68 11.00
CA TRP A 245 1.18 -15.10 10.75
C TRP A 245 2.00 -15.76 11.86
N VAL A 246 1.80 -17.06 12.03
CA VAL A 246 2.60 -17.89 12.94
C VAL A 246 3.38 -18.89 12.12
N TYR A 247 4.64 -19.15 12.46
CA TYR A 247 5.43 -20.20 11.80
C TYR A 247 6.12 -21.11 12.82
N LEU A 248 6.52 -22.30 12.39
CA LEU A 248 7.36 -23.20 13.18
C LEU A 248 8.82 -22.98 12.81
N ASP A 249 9.62 -22.49 13.76
CA ASP A 249 11.07 -22.32 13.59
C ASP A 249 11.77 -23.67 13.83
N LEU A 250 11.82 -24.50 12.79
CA LEU A 250 12.25 -25.90 12.86
C LEU A 250 13.73 -26.02 13.22
N ASN A 251 14.52 -25.01 12.88
CA ASN A 251 15.96 -25.00 13.16
C ASN A 251 16.38 -24.04 14.30
N GLN A 252 15.42 -23.35 14.91
CA GLN A 252 15.58 -22.48 16.08
C GLN A 252 16.53 -21.29 15.84
N ASN A 253 16.50 -20.70 14.64
CA ASN A 253 17.35 -19.56 14.29
C ASN A 253 16.67 -18.18 14.49
N GLY A 254 15.40 -18.17 14.88
CA GLY A 254 14.61 -16.97 15.16
C GLY A 254 14.04 -16.26 13.93
N ARG A 255 14.04 -16.89 12.76
CA ARG A 255 13.42 -16.36 11.53
C ARG A 255 12.79 -17.51 10.73
N ARG A 256 11.78 -17.18 9.92
CA ARG A 256 11.22 -18.15 8.98
C ARG A 256 12.22 -18.39 7.85
N ASP A 257 12.61 -19.64 7.64
CA ASP A 257 13.38 -20.04 6.46
C ASP A 257 12.45 -20.50 5.31
N TYR A 258 12.81 -20.13 4.09
CA TYR A 258 12.06 -20.45 2.86
C TYR A 258 12.97 -20.45 1.63
N GLY A 259 12.47 -21.00 0.53
CA GLY A 259 13.17 -21.04 -0.75
C GLY A 259 14.24 -22.13 -0.88
N THR A 260 14.74 -22.28 -2.11
CA THR A 260 15.76 -23.26 -2.50
C THR A 260 17.06 -23.12 -1.70
N ALA A 261 17.47 -21.88 -1.42
CA ALA A 261 18.69 -21.57 -0.67
C ALA A 261 18.65 -22.10 0.77
N SER A 262 17.46 -22.21 1.36
CA SER A 262 17.24 -22.79 2.69
C SER A 262 16.92 -24.29 2.65
N GLY A 263 16.95 -24.91 1.47
CA GLY A 263 16.78 -26.35 1.29
C GLY A 263 15.35 -26.81 1.02
N PHE A 264 14.42 -25.89 0.77
CA PHE A 264 13.04 -26.19 0.41
C PHE A 264 12.86 -26.40 -1.09
N SER A 265 11.75 -26.99 -1.47
CA SER A 265 11.38 -27.39 -2.83
C SER A 265 9.91 -27.12 -3.13
N GLU A 266 9.50 -27.36 -4.38
CA GLU A 266 8.08 -27.28 -4.79
C GLU A 266 7.13 -28.20 -4.02
N ALA A 267 7.65 -29.23 -3.35
CA ALA A 267 6.84 -30.16 -2.58
C ALA A 267 6.55 -29.65 -1.16
N ASP A 268 7.29 -28.63 -0.70
CA ASP A 268 7.17 -28.09 0.65
C ASP A 268 6.06 -27.02 0.68
N PRO A 269 5.02 -27.19 1.54
CA PRO A 269 3.95 -26.20 1.70
C PRO A 269 4.50 -24.81 2.00
N ALA A 270 3.88 -23.78 1.41
CA ALA A 270 4.31 -22.39 1.53
C ALA A 270 5.81 -22.14 1.21
N TYR A 271 6.45 -23.05 0.46
CA TYR A 271 7.85 -23.01 0.05
C TYR A 271 8.86 -22.77 1.17
N GLY A 272 8.55 -23.21 2.39
CA GLY A 272 9.39 -22.94 3.55
C GLY A 272 8.94 -23.67 4.79
N GLU A 273 9.37 -23.14 5.92
CA GLU A 273 8.89 -23.63 7.20
C GLU A 273 7.36 -23.48 7.32
N PRO A 274 6.69 -24.42 8.03
CA PRO A 274 5.25 -24.41 8.21
C PRO A 274 4.76 -23.06 8.71
N LEU A 275 3.74 -22.54 8.05
CA LEU A 275 3.24 -21.19 8.21
C LEU A 275 1.71 -21.24 8.36
N PHE A 276 1.16 -20.42 9.24
CA PHE A 276 -0.21 -20.55 9.71
C PHE A 276 -0.90 -19.20 9.88
N VAL A 277 -2.23 -19.25 9.79
CA VAL A 277 -3.16 -18.17 10.13
C VAL A 277 -4.22 -18.70 11.10
N ALA A 278 -4.69 -17.86 12.02
CA ALA A 278 -5.73 -18.24 12.98
C ALA A 278 -7.09 -18.52 12.31
N ASP A 279 -7.82 -19.50 12.85
CA ASP A 279 -9.24 -19.77 12.58
C ASP A 279 -10.10 -19.21 13.72
N ASP A 280 -10.21 -17.88 13.78
CA ASP A 280 -11.11 -17.18 14.72
C ASP A 280 -12.58 -17.33 14.26
N VAL A 281 -13.14 -18.51 14.53
CA VAL A 281 -14.50 -18.90 14.13
C VAL A 281 -15.53 -17.97 14.77
N ASN A 282 -15.26 -17.50 15.98
CA ASN A 282 -16.20 -16.70 16.75
C ASN A 282 -16.06 -15.17 16.52
N ARG A 283 -15.00 -14.74 15.81
CA ARG A 283 -14.73 -13.38 15.35
C ARG A 283 -14.58 -12.36 16.47
N ASN A 284 -13.86 -12.74 17.52
CA ASN A 284 -13.57 -11.86 18.65
C ASN A 284 -12.14 -11.30 18.64
N ASN A 285 -11.40 -11.50 17.54
CA ASN A 285 -10.03 -11.06 17.29
C ASN A 285 -9.01 -11.63 18.29
N ARG A 286 -9.25 -12.86 18.76
CA ARG A 286 -8.28 -13.67 19.52
C ARG A 286 -8.44 -15.13 19.10
N LEU A 287 -7.41 -15.94 19.33
CA LEU A 287 -7.50 -17.37 19.12
C LEU A 287 -7.77 -18.03 20.47
N ASP A 288 -9.01 -18.41 20.70
CA ASP A 288 -9.46 -19.03 21.96
C ASP A 288 -9.12 -20.52 22.01
N ALA A 289 -8.99 -21.07 23.23
CA ALA A 289 -8.83 -22.51 23.40
C ALA A 289 -9.98 -23.29 22.72
N GLY A 290 -9.62 -24.18 21.80
CA GLY A 290 -10.55 -24.96 20.98
C GLY A 290 -10.80 -24.40 19.58
N GLU A 291 -10.30 -23.20 19.28
CA GLU A 291 -10.08 -22.73 17.91
C GLU A 291 -8.73 -23.23 17.40
N ARG A 292 -8.53 -23.15 16.07
CA ARG A 292 -7.43 -23.84 15.39
C ARG A 292 -6.60 -22.90 14.54
N PHE A 293 -5.44 -23.37 14.13
CA PHE A 293 -4.67 -22.75 13.05
C PHE A 293 -5.00 -23.43 11.73
N ALA A 294 -5.05 -22.65 10.65
CA ALA A 294 -5.02 -23.15 9.29
C ALA A 294 -3.61 -23.00 8.73
N ALA A 295 -3.03 -24.11 8.26
CA ALA A 295 -1.72 -24.11 7.63
C ALA A 295 -1.82 -23.57 6.20
N LEU A 296 -0.86 -22.73 5.82
CA LEU A 296 -0.71 -22.25 4.46
C LEU A 296 -0.02 -23.31 3.60
N GLY A 297 -0.56 -23.55 2.41
CA GLY A 297 -0.17 -24.65 1.53
C GLY A 297 0.19 -24.19 0.13
N SER A 298 -0.73 -24.32 -0.81
CA SER A 298 -0.48 -24.01 -2.22
C SER A 298 -0.22 -22.54 -2.46
N SER A 299 0.72 -22.21 -3.34
CA SER A 299 0.86 -20.82 -3.82
C SER A 299 -0.34 -20.45 -4.68
N LYS A 300 -0.88 -19.25 -4.51
CA LYS A 300 -1.89 -18.64 -5.39
C LYS A 300 -1.29 -18.24 -6.74
N ILE A 301 0.03 -18.05 -6.76
CA ILE A 301 0.79 -17.77 -7.97
C ILE A 301 1.04 -19.08 -8.68
N SER A 302 0.55 -19.17 -9.91
CA SER A 302 0.68 -20.37 -10.74
C SER A 302 1.93 -20.37 -11.58
N THR A 303 2.27 -19.19 -12.09
CA THR A 303 3.29 -19.01 -13.12
C THR A 303 3.97 -17.67 -12.93
N ALA A 304 5.29 -17.64 -13.12
CA ALA A 304 6.08 -16.43 -13.25
C ALA A 304 6.78 -16.42 -14.62
N VAL A 305 6.73 -15.29 -15.31
CA VAL A 305 7.31 -15.11 -16.65
C VAL A 305 8.31 -13.96 -16.60
N TRP A 306 9.53 -14.22 -17.06
CA TRP A 306 10.56 -13.18 -17.23
C TRP A 306 11.34 -13.43 -18.52
N GLY A 307 11.19 -12.51 -19.48
CA GLY A 307 11.66 -12.73 -20.84
C GLY A 307 11.09 -14.03 -21.41
N ASN A 308 11.98 -14.91 -21.89
CA ASN A 308 11.58 -16.23 -22.38
C ASN A 308 11.51 -17.32 -21.28
N SER A 309 11.79 -16.98 -20.02
CA SER A 309 11.78 -17.94 -18.91
C SER A 309 10.38 -18.05 -18.31
N ILE A 310 9.94 -19.28 -18.06
CA ILE A 310 8.63 -19.58 -17.44
C ILE A 310 8.86 -20.53 -16.26
N TYR A 311 8.44 -20.09 -15.08
CA TYR A 311 8.48 -20.87 -13.84
C TYR A 311 7.06 -21.24 -13.43
N ARG A 312 6.81 -22.49 -13.05
CA ARG A 312 5.45 -23.00 -12.78
C ARG A 312 5.34 -23.67 -11.42
N ARG A 313 4.24 -23.40 -10.72
CA ARG A 313 3.88 -24.03 -9.44
C ARG A 313 3.88 -25.55 -9.59
N GLY A 314 4.48 -26.25 -8.63
CA GLY A 314 4.66 -27.70 -8.65
C GLY A 314 5.78 -28.19 -9.59
N VAL A 315 6.51 -27.29 -10.25
CA VAL A 315 7.62 -27.63 -11.15
C VAL A 315 8.91 -26.91 -10.76
N ASN A 316 8.89 -25.57 -10.75
CA ASN A 316 10.08 -24.74 -10.53
C ASN A 316 9.76 -23.25 -10.22
N LEU A 317 8.53 -22.92 -9.80
CA LEU A 317 8.18 -21.56 -9.34
C LEU A 317 9.06 -21.08 -8.19
N ILE A 318 9.45 -21.94 -7.25
CA ILE A 318 10.36 -21.63 -6.15
C ILE A 318 11.75 -21.16 -6.62
N GLU A 319 12.12 -21.48 -7.86
CA GLU A 319 13.40 -21.05 -8.46
C GLU A 319 13.30 -19.65 -9.12
N SER A 320 12.09 -19.07 -9.22
CA SER A 320 11.88 -17.77 -9.85
C SER A 320 12.59 -16.63 -9.10
N ASP A 321 12.75 -16.78 -7.79
CA ASP A 321 13.47 -15.82 -6.96
C ASP A 321 14.95 -15.75 -7.34
N ASP A 322 15.63 -16.90 -7.38
CA ASP A 322 17.04 -17.03 -7.75
C ASP A 322 17.32 -16.42 -9.13
N ALA A 323 16.39 -16.59 -10.07
CA ALA A 323 16.50 -16.07 -11.43
C ALA A 323 16.34 -14.54 -11.52
N THR A 324 15.62 -13.94 -10.57
CA THR A 324 15.28 -12.51 -10.55
C THR A 324 16.10 -11.71 -9.53
N THR A 325 17.11 -12.31 -8.90
CA THR A 325 17.99 -11.73 -7.87
C THR A 325 18.87 -10.53 -8.33
N GLY A 326 18.54 -9.88 -9.45
CA GLY A 326 19.23 -8.72 -10.01
C GLY A 326 18.97 -7.38 -9.31
N GLY A 327 18.21 -7.35 -8.20
CA GLY A 327 17.92 -6.11 -7.46
C GLY A 327 16.69 -5.33 -7.96
N PHE A 328 15.74 -6.02 -8.59
CA PHE A 328 14.48 -5.43 -9.03
C PHE A 328 13.58 -5.09 -7.84
N ASP A 329 12.86 -3.98 -7.94
CA ASP A 329 11.93 -3.53 -6.91
C ASP A 329 10.68 -4.40 -6.94
N ARG A 330 10.54 -5.27 -5.93
CA ARG A 330 9.37 -6.16 -5.81
C ARG A 330 8.21 -5.52 -5.06
N HIS A 331 8.41 -4.36 -4.46
CA HIS A 331 7.41 -3.77 -3.58
C HIS A 331 6.16 -3.35 -4.36
N HIS A 332 6.33 -2.85 -5.60
CA HIS A 332 5.22 -2.44 -6.45
C HIS A 332 4.33 -3.65 -6.84
N GLY A 333 4.88 -4.62 -7.59
CA GLY A 333 4.16 -5.83 -7.99
C GLY A 333 3.62 -6.64 -6.80
N THR A 334 4.35 -6.72 -5.68
CA THR A 334 3.83 -7.37 -4.46
C THR A 334 2.62 -6.63 -3.89
N GLY A 335 2.66 -5.30 -3.87
CA GLY A 335 1.53 -4.48 -3.43
C GLY A 335 0.30 -4.69 -4.32
N VAL A 336 0.48 -4.69 -5.64
CA VAL A 336 -0.61 -4.90 -6.60
C VAL A 336 -1.16 -6.33 -6.51
N ALA A 337 -0.30 -7.35 -6.50
CA ALA A 337 -0.72 -8.73 -6.29
C ALA A 337 -1.50 -8.92 -4.97
N GLY A 338 -1.13 -8.17 -3.92
CA GLY A 338 -1.87 -8.09 -2.67
C GLY A 338 -3.32 -7.60 -2.85
N ILE A 339 -3.52 -6.56 -3.66
CA ILE A 339 -4.85 -6.04 -4.02
C ILE A 339 -5.65 -7.07 -4.81
N LEU A 340 -5.00 -7.80 -5.72
CA LEU A 340 -5.65 -8.77 -6.58
C LEU A 340 -6.09 -10.03 -5.82
N VAL A 341 -5.15 -10.73 -5.21
CA VAL A 341 -5.35 -12.11 -4.70
C VAL A 341 -4.89 -12.31 -3.25
N GLY A 342 -4.39 -11.26 -2.60
CA GLY A 342 -3.77 -11.36 -1.27
C GLY A 342 -4.71 -11.89 -0.18
N GLY A 343 -4.14 -12.66 0.74
CA GLY A 343 -4.73 -13.01 2.03
C GLY A 343 -5.74 -14.15 1.98
N GLN A 344 -6.05 -14.71 3.16
CA GLN A 344 -6.94 -15.86 3.29
C GLN A 344 -8.33 -15.38 3.74
N SER A 345 -9.31 -15.48 2.83
CA SER A 345 -10.68 -14.98 3.04
C SER A 345 -11.29 -15.56 4.32
N GLY A 346 -11.81 -14.68 5.18
CA GLY A 346 -12.41 -15.06 6.46
C GLY A 346 -11.41 -15.30 7.60
N ARG A 347 -10.09 -15.19 7.35
CA ARG A 347 -9.04 -15.29 8.36
C ARG A 347 -8.30 -13.98 8.55
N LEU A 348 -7.82 -13.40 7.46
CA LEU A 348 -7.15 -12.10 7.49
C LEU A 348 -8.16 -10.95 7.31
N SER A 349 -7.82 -9.79 7.88
CA SER A 349 -8.58 -8.54 7.70
C SER A 349 -8.28 -7.87 6.37
N GLU A 350 -7.05 -8.02 5.87
CA GLU A 350 -6.62 -7.53 4.57
C GLU A 350 -6.70 -8.67 3.56
N VAL A 351 -7.68 -8.59 2.67
CA VAL A 351 -7.96 -9.62 1.65
C VAL A 351 -8.16 -8.91 0.32
N GLY A 352 -7.53 -9.45 -0.72
CA GLY A 352 -7.63 -8.96 -2.09
C GLY A 352 -9.05 -9.06 -2.63
N ILE A 353 -9.27 -8.46 -3.80
CA ILE A 353 -10.57 -8.41 -4.45
C ILE A 353 -11.03 -9.81 -4.87
N ALA A 354 -10.10 -10.61 -5.39
CA ALA A 354 -10.32 -11.95 -5.94
C ALA A 354 -9.38 -12.97 -5.29
N PRO A 355 -9.53 -13.26 -3.98
CA PRO A 355 -8.57 -14.03 -3.21
C PRO A 355 -8.39 -15.49 -3.68
N ASP A 356 -9.34 -16.06 -4.42
CA ASP A 356 -9.24 -17.44 -4.93
C ASP A 356 -8.94 -17.48 -6.45
N ALA A 357 -8.64 -16.34 -7.06
CA ALA A 357 -8.18 -16.30 -8.45
C ALA A 357 -6.73 -16.82 -8.56
N GLU A 358 -6.40 -17.36 -9.72
CA GLU A 358 -5.04 -17.80 -10.03
C GLU A 358 -4.23 -16.62 -10.56
N LEU A 359 -3.06 -16.36 -9.98
CA LEU A 359 -2.19 -15.27 -10.41
C LEU A 359 -1.10 -15.77 -11.36
N VAL A 360 -0.84 -15.03 -12.43
CA VAL A 360 0.32 -15.16 -13.31
C VAL A 360 1.14 -13.87 -13.20
N SER A 361 2.36 -13.97 -12.66
CA SER A 361 3.30 -12.85 -12.62
C SER A 361 3.96 -12.68 -13.99
N LEU A 362 3.72 -11.57 -14.65
CA LEU A 362 4.32 -11.21 -15.94
C LEU A 362 5.29 -10.07 -15.68
N MET A 363 6.59 -10.35 -15.63
CA MET A 363 7.56 -9.33 -15.26
C MET A 363 7.88 -8.42 -16.44
N ASN A 364 7.70 -7.11 -16.27
CA ASN A 364 8.03 -6.07 -17.25
C ASN A 364 9.49 -5.58 -17.16
N GLU A 365 10.32 -6.25 -16.37
CA GLU A 365 11.72 -5.88 -16.18
C GLU A 365 12.55 -6.03 -17.46
N PRO A 366 13.53 -5.15 -17.72
CA PRO A 366 14.37 -5.22 -18.91
C PRO A 366 14.99 -6.60 -19.12
N THR A 367 14.82 -7.13 -20.33
CA THR A 367 15.36 -8.44 -20.72
C THR A 367 16.17 -8.33 -22.02
N PRO A 368 17.25 -9.12 -22.19
CA PRO A 368 17.94 -9.22 -23.48
C PRO A 368 17.06 -9.83 -24.58
N ASP A 369 15.92 -10.44 -24.23
CA ASP A 369 15.05 -11.15 -25.16
C ASP A 369 14.15 -10.23 -26.01
N GLY A 370 13.96 -8.97 -25.60
CA GLY A 370 13.16 -8.01 -26.35
C GLY A 370 12.34 -7.07 -25.46
N ASP A 371 11.21 -6.63 -26.01
CA ASP A 371 10.22 -5.80 -25.32
C ASP A 371 9.51 -6.64 -24.25
N ALA A 372 9.80 -6.36 -22.97
CA ALA A 372 9.30 -7.13 -21.84
C ALA A 372 7.77 -7.08 -21.72
N GLU A 373 7.17 -5.92 -22.01
CA GLU A 373 5.73 -5.70 -21.95
C GLU A 373 5.03 -6.56 -23.01
N LEU A 374 5.55 -6.55 -24.25
CA LEU A 374 5.02 -7.36 -25.33
C LEU A 374 5.21 -8.87 -25.09
N LEU A 375 6.36 -9.28 -24.55
CA LEU A 375 6.63 -10.67 -24.19
C LEU A 375 5.67 -11.15 -23.09
N GLY A 376 5.43 -10.33 -22.07
CA GLY A 376 4.47 -10.60 -21.01
C GLY A 376 3.05 -10.76 -21.55
N LEU A 377 2.59 -9.84 -22.40
CA LEU A 377 1.27 -9.92 -23.02
C LEU A 377 1.11 -11.17 -23.91
N ALA A 378 2.14 -11.51 -24.70
CA ALA A 378 2.14 -12.71 -25.52
C ALA A 378 2.07 -13.98 -24.65
N ALA A 379 2.86 -14.05 -23.58
CA ALA A 379 2.83 -15.16 -22.64
C ALA A 379 1.46 -15.28 -21.94
N ALA A 380 0.83 -14.16 -21.57
CA ALA A 380 -0.51 -14.15 -20.99
C ALA A 380 -1.53 -14.82 -21.94
N GLN A 381 -1.49 -14.48 -23.23
CA GLN A 381 -2.36 -15.09 -24.25
C GLN A 381 -2.11 -16.59 -24.40
N ASP A 382 -0.84 -17.02 -24.42
CA ASP A 382 -0.46 -18.43 -24.55
C ASP A 382 -0.85 -19.27 -23.32
N LEU A 383 -0.78 -18.66 -22.13
CA LEU A 383 -1.17 -19.27 -20.84
C LEU A 383 -2.69 -19.25 -20.62
N GLY A 384 -3.46 -18.58 -21.49
CA GLY A 384 -4.91 -18.49 -21.37
C GLY A 384 -5.37 -17.61 -20.21
N VAL A 385 -4.59 -16.58 -19.86
CA VAL A 385 -4.96 -15.56 -18.87
C VAL A 385 -6.25 -14.87 -19.30
N ASP A 386 -7.21 -14.69 -18.38
CA ASP A 386 -8.50 -14.05 -18.65
C ASP A 386 -8.42 -12.53 -18.62
N ILE A 387 -7.66 -11.98 -17.66
CA ILE A 387 -7.55 -10.55 -17.38
C ILE A 387 -6.07 -10.21 -17.24
N VAL A 388 -5.57 -9.24 -17.98
CA VAL A 388 -4.23 -8.68 -17.80
C VAL A 388 -4.36 -7.27 -17.22
N LEU A 389 -3.76 -7.07 -16.06
CA LEU A 389 -3.56 -5.77 -15.44
C LEU A 389 -2.17 -5.24 -15.83
N HIS A 390 -2.11 -3.99 -16.29
CA HIS A 390 -0.88 -3.35 -16.76
C HIS A 390 -0.43 -2.29 -15.76
N GLU A 391 0.52 -2.61 -14.89
CA GLU A 391 0.97 -1.73 -13.79
C GLU A 391 2.29 -1.05 -14.13
N PHE A 392 2.29 -0.36 -15.25
CA PHE A 392 3.38 0.49 -15.68
C PHE A 392 2.82 1.66 -16.47
N SER A 393 3.66 2.64 -16.74
CA SER A 393 3.26 3.79 -17.53
C SER A 393 4.45 4.30 -18.34
N SER A 394 4.25 4.40 -19.64
CA SER A 394 5.15 5.08 -20.56
C SER A 394 4.46 6.33 -21.07
N TRP A 395 5.09 7.50 -20.92
CA TRP A 395 4.54 8.78 -21.38
C TRP A 395 5.55 9.65 -22.14
N THR A 396 6.82 9.25 -22.15
CA THR A 396 7.88 9.98 -22.87
C THR A 396 8.17 9.25 -24.19
N TRP A 397 8.18 9.99 -25.28
CA TRP A 397 8.40 9.52 -26.66
C TRP A 397 7.39 8.49 -27.17
N VAL A 398 6.18 8.53 -26.63
CA VAL A 398 5.05 7.70 -27.05
C VAL A 398 3.88 8.59 -27.47
N ALA A 399 3.15 8.20 -28.51
CA ALA A 399 2.10 9.01 -29.13
C ALA A 399 0.86 9.26 -28.24
N LEU A 400 0.58 8.33 -27.30
CA LEU A 400 -0.57 8.37 -26.39
C LEU A 400 -1.93 8.43 -27.11
N ASP A 401 -2.02 7.86 -28.31
CA ASP A 401 -3.21 7.89 -29.17
C ASP A 401 -3.70 6.49 -29.60
N GLY A 402 -3.13 5.41 -29.04
CA GLY A 402 -3.47 4.04 -29.41
C GLY A 402 -2.73 3.50 -30.64
N SER A 403 -1.87 4.28 -31.28
CA SER A 403 -1.20 3.88 -32.53
C SER A 403 0.08 3.06 -32.34
N GLY A 404 0.57 2.93 -31.10
CA GLY A 404 1.78 2.19 -30.77
C GLY A 404 1.65 0.68 -30.99
N ASN A 405 2.79 0.01 -31.19
CA ASN A 405 2.82 -1.44 -31.42
C ASN A 405 2.25 -2.23 -30.23
N PHE A 406 2.55 -1.80 -29.00
CA PHE A 406 2.02 -2.43 -27.80
C PHE A 406 0.51 -2.20 -27.65
N GLU A 407 0.02 -0.99 -27.95
CA GLU A 407 -1.41 -0.66 -27.96
C GLU A 407 -2.18 -1.52 -28.98
N LEU A 408 -1.64 -1.72 -30.18
CA LEU A 408 -2.21 -2.61 -31.19
C LEU A 408 -2.19 -4.10 -30.74
N ALA A 409 -1.15 -4.52 -30.01
CA ALA A 409 -1.08 -5.86 -29.45
C ALA A 409 -2.15 -6.09 -28.38
N MET A 410 -2.39 -5.10 -27.51
CA MET A 410 -3.48 -5.12 -26.54
C MET A 410 -4.85 -5.21 -27.21
N ASP A 411 -5.10 -4.44 -28.27
CA ASP A 411 -6.34 -4.51 -29.07
C ASP A 411 -6.54 -5.92 -29.67
N THR A 412 -5.45 -6.53 -30.12
CA THR A 412 -5.46 -7.90 -30.67
C THR A 412 -5.81 -8.92 -29.57
N ALA A 413 -5.14 -8.87 -28.42
CA ALA A 413 -5.43 -9.75 -27.28
C ALA A 413 -6.88 -9.57 -26.79
N ARG A 414 -7.37 -8.33 -26.75
CA ARG A 414 -8.76 -8.02 -26.44
C ARG A 414 -9.75 -8.62 -27.43
N GLY A 415 -9.43 -8.60 -28.72
CA GLY A 415 -10.19 -9.24 -29.78
C GLY A 415 -10.25 -10.77 -29.65
N LEU A 416 -9.26 -11.37 -28.99
CA LEU A 416 -9.20 -12.80 -28.67
C LEU A 416 -9.90 -13.16 -27.35
N GLY A 417 -10.47 -12.18 -26.64
CA GLY A 417 -11.29 -12.39 -25.45
C GLY A 417 -10.58 -12.11 -24.12
N GLN A 418 -9.30 -11.74 -24.13
CA GLN A 418 -8.54 -11.39 -22.93
C GLN A 418 -8.83 -9.94 -22.52
N LEU A 419 -9.36 -9.72 -21.32
CA LEU A 419 -9.61 -8.36 -20.81
C LEU A 419 -8.29 -7.66 -20.51
N GLN A 420 -8.17 -6.40 -20.93
CA GLN A 420 -7.01 -5.55 -20.65
C GLN A 420 -7.48 -4.44 -19.69
N VAL A 421 -6.76 -4.27 -18.57
CA VAL A 421 -7.04 -3.25 -17.55
C VAL A 421 -5.81 -2.37 -17.39
N ASN A 422 -5.98 -1.06 -17.60
CA ASN A 422 -4.89 -0.09 -17.58
C ASN A 422 -5.23 1.04 -16.58
N PRO A 423 -4.40 1.25 -15.54
CA PRO A 423 -4.48 2.45 -14.72
C PRO A 423 -4.25 3.71 -15.57
N ALA A 424 -4.93 4.81 -15.21
CA ALA A 424 -4.88 6.06 -15.97
C ALA A 424 -3.54 6.83 -15.83
N GLY A 425 -2.68 6.42 -14.90
CA GLY A 425 -1.44 7.10 -14.56
C GLY A 425 -1.61 8.25 -13.55
N ASN A 426 -0.51 8.59 -12.87
CA ASN A 426 -0.51 9.49 -11.71
C ASN A 426 0.08 10.88 -12.02
N LEU A 427 -0.13 11.40 -13.25
CA LEU A 427 0.49 12.64 -13.73
C LEU A 427 -0.47 13.83 -13.88
N ALA A 428 -1.74 13.68 -13.50
CA ALA A 428 -2.78 14.67 -13.76
C ALA A 428 -2.49 16.07 -13.19
N ASP A 429 -1.83 16.14 -12.04
CA ASP A 429 -1.47 17.36 -11.32
C ASP A 429 0.05 17.60 -11.23
N SER A 430 0.85 16.78 -11.93
CA SER A 430 2.31 16.86 -11.84
C SER A 430 2.93 17.99 -12.67
N GLY A 431 2.12 18.79 -13.37
CA GLY A 431 2.60 19.87 -14.24
C GLY A 431 3.43 19.39 -15.44
N LYS A 432 3.28 18.12 -15.86
CA LYS A 432 4.09 17.49 -16.92
C LYS A 432 3.41 17.44 -18.29
N HIS A 433 2.24 18.05 -18.43
CA HIS A 433 1.52 18.15 -19.69
C HIS A 433 1.01 19.57 -19.88
N THR A 434 1.20 20.10 -21.09
CA THR A 434 0.62 21.36 -21.54
C THR A 434 0.16 21.22 -22.98
N SER A 435 -0.81 22.05 -23.37
CA SER A 435 -1.34 22.05 -24.74
C SER A 435 -1.65 23.47 -25.18
N VAL A 436 -1.29 23.82 -26.41
CA VAL A 436 -1.67 25.08 -27.05
C VAL A 436 -2.42 24.80 -28.34
N THR A 437 -3.40 25.63 -28.66
CA THR A 437 -3.98 25.65 -30.01
C THR A 437 -3.14 26.61 -30.85
N MET A 438 -2.46 26.09 -31.87
CA MET A 438 -1.67 26.93 -32.77
C MET A 438 -2.55 27.80 -33.66
N SER A 439 -2.01 28.94 -34.05
CA SER A 439 -2.56 29.85 -35.07
C SER A 439 -1.47 30.16 -36.10
N ASP A 440 -1.75 31.04 -37.07
CA ASP A 440 -0.73 31.53 -38.01
C ASP A 440 0.41 32.31 -37.31
N GLU A 441 0.20 32.75 -36.07
CA GLU A 441 1.21 33.40 -35.23
C GLU A 441 1.94 32.39 -34.32
N PRO A 442 3.23 32.63 -34.00
CA PRO A 442 3.99 31.80 -33.07
C PRO A 442 3.26 31.62 -31.74
N SER A 443 3.26 30.38 -31.24
CA SER A 443 2.71 30.03 -29.93
C SER A 443 3.86 29.73 -28.98
N GLU A 444 3.78 30.24 -27.76
CA GLU A 444 4.79 30.06 -26.72
C GLU A 444 4.29 29.06 -25.66
N MET A 445 5.18 28.18 -25.21
CA MET A 445 4.95 27.27 -24.09
C MET A 445 6.09 27.43 -23.09
N GLU A 446 5.77 27.83 -21.87
CA GLU A 446 6.74 27.93 -20.78
C GLU A 446 6.74 26.65 -19.93
N PHE A 447 7.92 26.22 -19.50
CA PHE A 447 8.09 25.19 -18.48
C PHE A 447 9.27 25.54 -17.58
N ASP A 448 9.21 25.08 -16.32
CA ASP A 448 10.28 25.27 -15.35
C ASP A 448 11.06 23.96 -15.15
N VAL A 449 12.37 24.08 -14.99
CA VAL A 449 13.25 22.95 -14.68
C VAL A 449 13.84 23.20 -13.30
N PRO A 450 13.40 22.46 -12.26
CA PRO A 450 13.91 22.67 -10.92
C PRO A 450 15.42 22.40 -10.87
N ALA A 451 16.14 23.11 -10.01
CA ALA A 451 17.59 22.95 -9.90
C ALA A 451 18.00 21.52 -9.50
N THR A 452 17.14 20.83 -8.74
CA THR A 452 17.38 19.48 -8.25
C THR A 452 16.09 18.65 -8.22
N TYR A 453 16.23 17.33 -8.39
CA TYR A 453 15.22 16.33 -8.10
C TYR A 453 15.78 15.36 -7.05
N PHE A 454 15.09 15.19 -5.92
CA PHE A 454 15.60 14.44 -4.76
C PHE A 454 16.99 14.87 -4.27
N GLY A 455 17.30 16.16 -4.34
CA GLY A 455 18.60 16.71 -3.95
C GLY A 455 19.71 16.53 -4.98
N GLU A 456 19.45 15.80 -6.07
CA GLU A 456 20.39 15.61 -7.17
C GLU A 456 20.14 16.62 -8.30
N PRO A 457 21.19 17.19 -8.92
CA PRO A 457 21.04 18.10 -10.04
C PRO A 457 20.35 17.45 -11.24
N ILE A 458 19.46 18.18 -11.91
CA ILE A 458 18.82 17.70 -13.14
C ILE A 458 19.80 17.80 -14.30
N GLY A 459 20.20 16.64 -14.85
CA GLY A 459 21.15 16.56 -15.95
C GLY A 459 20.53 16.61 -17.35
N ALA A 460 19.23 16.31 -17.48
CA ALA A 460 18.51 16.29 -18.76
C ALA A 460 17.00 16.46 -18.57
N VAL A 461 16.34 16.98 -19.61
CA VAL A 461 14.88 17.01 -19.74
C VAL A 461 14.51 16.28 -21.04
N LEU A 462 13.60 15.33 -20.94
CA LEU A 462 13.05 14.60 -22.08
C LEU A 462 11.66 15.15 -22.37
N MET A 463 11.40 15.51 -23.63
CA MET A 463 10.14 16.11 -24.06
C MET A 463 9.58 15.36 -25.25
N THR A 464 8.25 15.33 -25.33
CA THR A 464 7.50 14.78 -26.46
C THR A 464 6.55 15.86 -26.95
N LEU A 465 6.61 16.18 -28.23
CA LEU A 465 5.69 17.11 -28.88
C LEU A 465 4.70 16.31 -29.71
N HIS A 466 3.41 16.43 -29.37
CA HIS A 466 2.33 15.84 -30.16
C HIS A 466 1.77 16.87 -31.13
N TRP A 467 1.92 16.60 -32.42
CA TRP A 467 1.40 17.44 -33.49
C TRP A 467 0.50 16.60 -34.44
N PRO A 468 -0.83 16.62 -34.25
CA PRO A 468 -1.72 15.76 -35.02
C PRO A 468 -1.99 16.26 -36.46
N ALA A 469 -1.50 17.43 -36.88
CA ALA A 469 -1.76 17.97 -38.21
C ALA A 469 -0.76 17.42 -39.23
N THR A 470 -1.27 16.73 -40.26
CA THR A 470 -0.44 15.97 -41.22
C THR A 470 0.12 16.80 -42.37
N ASN A 471 -0.18 18.10 -42.46
CA ASN A 471 0.10 18.93 -43.64
C ASN A 471 0.80 20.28 -43.32
N GLU A 472 1.29 20.45 -42.10
CA GLU A 472 1.92 21.70 -41.67
C GLU A 472 3.26 21.40 -41.01
N ASP A 473 4.33 21.96 -41.58
CA ASP A 473 5.66 21.95 -40.97
C ASP A 473 5.64 22.87 -39.75
N VAL A 474 5.99 22.33 -38.58
CA VAL A 474 6.15 23.13 -37.36
C VAL A 474 7.63 23.39 -37.14
N TYR A 475 7.96 24.66 -36.94
CA TYR A 475 9.27 25.10 -36.49
C TYR A 475 9.23 25.25 -34.97
N VAL A 476 10.18 24.65 -34.28
CA VAL A 476 10.25 24.66 -32.82
C VAL A 476 11.57 25.29 -32.40
N GLU A 477 11.48 26.31 -31.55
CA GLU A 477 12.61 26.96 -30.93
C GLU A 477 12.55 26.74 -29.42
N LEU A 478 13.70 26.52 -28.79
CA LEU A 478 13.84 26.45 -27.35
C LEU A 478 14.65 27.65 -26.86
N GLU A 479 14.02 28.52 -26.09
CA GLU A 479 14.69 29.63 -25.40
C GLU A 479 15.13 29.19 -24.00
N MET A 480 16.43 29.33 -23.73
CA MET A 480 17.04 29.04 -22.44
C MET A 480 16.88 30.22 -21.47
N PRO A 481 16.95 30.01 -20.13
CA PRO A 481 16.81 31.10 -19.14
C PRO A 481 17.82 32.27 -19.28
N ASN A 482 18.91 32.08 -20.03
CA ASN A 482 19.89 33.11 -20.33
C ASN A 482 19.59 33.89 -21.63
N GLY A 483 18.44 33.63 -22.27
CA GLY A 483 18.02 34.23 -23.55
C GLY A 483 18.65 33.57 -24.79
N GLN A 484 19.38 32.47 -24.64
CA GLN A 484 19.92 31.73 -25.78
C GLN A 484 18.80 30.92 -26.44
N VAL A 485 18.62 31.09 -27.75
CA VAL A 485 17.66 30.31 -28.54
C VAL A 485 18.37 29.18 -29.27
N VAL A 486 17.77 27.99 -29.24
CA VAL A 486 18.21 26.81 -29.99
C VAL A 486 17.06 26.38 -30.89
N GLU A 487 17.31 26.35 -32.20
CA GLU A 487 16.39 25.74 -33.16
C GLU A 487 16.41 24.21 -32.98
N LEU A 488 15.25 23.62 -32.72
CA LEU A 488 15.05 22.17 -32.76
C LEU A 488 14.63 21.83 -34.21
N ASP A 489 15.34 20.90 -34.85
CA ASP A 489 15.06 20.50 -36.24
C ASP A 489 13.55 20.29 -36.46
N SER A 490 13.06 20.70 -37.64
CA SER A 490 11.64 20.61 -38.01
C SER A 490 11.08 19.23 -37.66
N ALA A 491 10.12 19.18 -36.75
CA ALA A 491 9.38 17.95 -36.47
C ALA A 491 8.58 17.62 -37.74
N ARG A 492 8.99 16.57 -38.45
CA ARG A 492 8.21 16.07 -39.59
C ARG A 492 7.04 15.29 -39.03
N GLY A 493 5.82 15.74 -39.35
CA GLY A 493 4.57 15.05 -39.02
C GLY A 493 4.43 13.69 -39.69
#